data_AF-A0A8E2JZR8-F1
#
_entry.id   AF-A0A8E2JZR8-F1
#
_cell.length_a   1.000
_cell.length_b   1.000
_cell.length_c   1.000
_cell.angle_alpha   90.00
_cell.angle_beta   90.00
_cell.angle_gamma   90.00
#
_symmetry.space_group_name_H-M   'P 1'
#
loop_
_entity.id
_entity.type
_entity.pdbx_description
1 polymer ?
#
loop_
_entity_poly.entity_id
_entity_poly.type
_entity_poly.pdbx_seq_one_letter_code
_entity_poly.pdbx_strand_id
1 'polypeptide(L)'
;MNLDTPALSSTQQTATYAFLNSAIARSRPVTDRSALTLLLTHIPLHKAAGTCPDAPFFAFYPTHDGDGTRAGVREQNHLSPHASAGILEGLFGLSGNVAAPARGMGRPGLVLTGHDHEGCDVVHYRPREDGAEWSAVRTPVGGDVGAVVGEDVPRVREVTLRSMMGEFGGHAGFVSAWFEEDKGEWRVEVATCGFAVQHWWWAVHVLDLVTLGVAVVAGMAKAWEGVLRTEKVGEKNRGKKDKEVKPGSKQKDGS
;
A
#
# COMPACT_ATOMS: atom_id res chain seq x y z
N MET A 1 -12.65 1.36 5.22
CA MET A 1 -13.68 2.36 5.57
C MET A 1 -15.02 1.70 5.31
N ASN A 2 -15.82 1.41 6.34
CA ASN A 2 -16.99 0.52 6.21
C ASN A 2 -18.26 1.34 5.90
N LEU A 3 -18.25 2.00 4.73
CA LEU A 3 -19.35 2.87 4.30
C LEU A 3 -20.34 2.18 3.39
N ASP A 4 -19.85 1.30 2.52
CA ASP A 4 -20.70 0.64 1.54
C ASP A 4 -21.56 -0.47 2.15
N THR A 5 -22.61 -0.82 1.41
CA THR A 5 -23.60 -1.81 1.83
C THR A 5 -23.64 -2.99 0.86
N PRO A 6 -24.04 -4.19 1.33
CA PRO A 6 -24.23 -4.53 2.75
C PRO A 6 -22.91 -4.53 3.52
N ALA A 7 -22.97 -4.15 4.81
CA ALA A 7 -21.83 -4.23 5.71
C ALA A 7 -21.82 -5.58 6.43
N LEU A 8 -20.63 -6.18 6.54
CA LEU A 8 -20.45 -7.40 7.33
C LEU A 8 -20.73 -7.19 8.83
N SER A 9 -20.49 -5.97 9.32
CA SER A 9 -20.78 -5.57 10.70
C SER A 9 -21.50 -4.23 10.73
N SER A 10 -22.78 -4.25 11.08
CA SER A 10 -23.60 -3.05 11.25
C SER A 10 -23.09 -2.14 12.36
N THR A 11 -22.51 -2.71 13.43
CA THR A 11 -21.90 -1.94 14.52
C THR A 11 -20.70 -1.12 14.05
N GLN A 12 -19.78 -1.72 13.28
CA GLN A 12 -18.62 -1.01 12.74
C GLN A 12 -19.01 0.05 11.70
N GLN A 13 -20.00 -0.26 10.86
CA GLN A 13 -20.55 0.70 9.91
C GLN A 13 -21.19 1.89 10.63
N THR A 14 -22.03 1.64 11.65
CA THR A 14 -22.63 2.69 12.48
C THR A 14 -21.57 3.56 13.16
N ALA A 15 -20.53 2.95 13.72
CA ALA A 15 -19.42 3.68 14.32
C ALA A 15 -18.67 4.56 13.30
N THR A 16 -18.50 4.08 12.06
CA THR A 16 -17.90 4.84 10.96
C THR A 16 -18.75 6.06 10.61
N TYR A 17 -20.07 5.89 10.44
CA TYR A 17 -20.99 6.99 10.17
C TYR A 17 -21.05 7.99 11.33
N ALA A 18 -21.07 7.52 12.58
CA ALA A 18 -21.04 8.39 13.76
C ALA A 18 -19.76 9.23 13.81
N PHE A 19 -18.61 8.62 13.50
CA PHE A 19 -17.34 9.34 13.41
C PHE A 19 -17.36 10.42 12.33
N LEU A 20 -17.82 10.09 11.11
CA LEU A 20 -17.92 11.06 10.02
C LEU A 20 -18.86 12.21 10.36
N ASN A 21 -20.04 11.91 10.89
CA ASN A 21 -21.01 12.92 11.31
C ASN A 21 -20.44 13.83 12.40
N SER A 22 -19.69 13.28 13.36
CA SER A 22 -18.99 14.07 14.38
C SER A 22 -17.90 14.97 13.77
N ALA A 23 -17.13 14.46 12.79
CA ALA A 23 -16.12 15.25 12.10
C ALA A 23 -16.75 16.40 11.31
N ILE A 24 -17.85 16.14 10.58
CA ILE A 24 -18.61 17.16 9.85
C ILE A 24 -19.13 18.23 10.82
N ALA A 25 -19.76 17.83 11.93
CA ALA A 25 -20.34 18.76 12.91
C ALA A 25 -19.30 19.67 13.58
N ARG A 26 -18.05 19.20 13.74
CA ARG A 26 -16.94 19.97 14.33
C ARG A 26 -16.11 20.73 13.30
N SER A 27 -16.36 20.53 12.01
CA SER A 27 -15.63 21.20 10.94
C SER A 27 -16.00 22.68 10.86
N ARG A 28 -15.04 23.51 10.47
CA ARG A 28 -15.30 24.94 10.25
C ARG A 28 -16.31 25.16 9.12
N PRO A 29 -17.09 26.26 9.12
CA PRO A 29 -18.04 26.55 8.06
C PRO A 29 -17.39 26.53 6.67
N VAL A 30 -18.13 26.13 5.62
CA VAL A 30 -17.60 26.08 4.25
C VAL A 30 -17.18 27.45 3.70
N THR A 31 -17.66 28.53 4.29
CA THR A 31 -17.27 29.91 3.97
C THR A 31 -15.94 30.31 4.58
N ASP A 32 -15.42 29.56 5.56
CA ASP A 32 -14.11 29.80 6.15
C ASP A 32 -13.03 29.13 5.30
N ARG A 33 -12.26 29.95 4.59
CA ARG A 33 -11.16 29.51 3.71
C ARG A 33 -9.82 29.38 4.44
N SER A 34 -9.76 29.79 5.72
CA SER A 34 -8.56 29.70 6.55
C SER A 34 -8.29 28.29 7.10
N ALA A 35 -9.17 27.34 6.83
CA ALA A 35 -9.03 25.94 7.22
C ALA A 35 -8.95 25.03 5.99
N LEU A 36 -8.03 24.08 6.01
CA LEU A 36 -7.87 23.05 4.98
C LEU A 36 -8.47 21.72 5.46
N THR A 37 -9.25 21.07 4.60
CA THR A 37 -9.74 19.70 4.85
C THR A 37 -8.87 18.68 4.12
N LEU A 38 -8.16 17.83 4.86
CA LEU A 38 -7.40 16.71 4.30
C LEU A 38 -8.11 15.39 4.63
N LEU A 39 -8.58 14.68 3.61
CA LEU A 39 -9.15 13.35 3.79
C LEU A 39 -8.10 12.29 3.46
N LEU A 40 -7.73 11.49 4.46
CA LEU A 40 -6.91 10.30 4.29
C LEU A 40 -7.83 9.08 4.31
N THR A 41 -7.90 8.35 3.21
CA THR A 41 -8.66 7.10 3.11
C THR A 41 -7.82 5.99 2.51
N HIS A 42 -8.20 4.75 2.77
CA HIS A 42 -7.57 3.62 2.13
C HIS A 42 -8.15 3.36 0.75
N ILE A 43 -9.49 3.44 0.64
CA ILE A 43 -10.24 3.11 -0.58
C ILE A 43 -10.59 4.41 -1.31
N PRO A 44 -10.23 4.55 -2.60
CA PRO A 44 -10.53 5.72 -3.41
C PRO A 44 -12.04 5.98 -3.55
N LEU A 45 -12.41 7.23 -3.82
CA LEU A 45 -13.80 7.54 -4.14
C LEU A 45 -14.17 6.98 -5.52
N HIS A 46 -15.47 6.82 -5.74
CA HIS A 46 -16.05 6.33 -6.98
C HIS A 46 -15.63 7.18 -8.18
N LYS A 47 -15.31 6.51 -9.28
CA LYS A 47 -14.96 7.11 -10.56
C LYS A 47 -15.38 6.17 -11.68
N ALA A 48 -15.82 6.70 -12.81
CA ALA A 48 -16.26 5.86 -13.92
C ALA A 48 -15.11 4.98 -14.47
N ALA A 49 -15.46 3.81 -15.00
CA ALA A 49 -14.49 2.96 -15.69
C ALA A 49 -13.84 3.74 -16.86
N GLY A 50 -12.52 3.65 -16.98
CA GLY A 50 -11.75 4.40 -17.97
C GLY A 50 -11.19 5.75 -17.47
N THR A 51 -11.66 6.29 -16.33
CA THR A 51 -11.04 7.47 -15.71
C THR A 51 -9.66 7.14 -15.14
N CYS A 52 -9.54 5.98 -14.49
CA CYS A 52 -8.30 5.46 -13.92
C CYS A 52 -8.07 4.01 -14.38
N PRO A 53 -6.83 3.48 -14.22
CA PRO A 53 -6.50 2.13 -14.67
C PRO A 53 -7.35 1.06 -13.99
N ASP A 54 -7.51 1.13 -12.67
CA ASP A 54 -8.43 0.27 -11.94
C ASP A 54 -9.88 0.78 -12.08
N ALA A 55 -10.76 -0.08 -12.60
CA ALA A 55 -12.19 0.20 -12.69
C ALA A 55 -12.92 -0.07 -11.35
N PRO A 56 -14.09 0.54 -11.13
CA PRO A 56 -14.96 0.18 -10.00
C PRO A 56 -15.27 -1.30 -9.95
N PHE A 57 -15.09 -1.87 -8.77
CA PHE A 57 -15.29 -3.29 -8.52
C PHE A 57 -15.87 -3.49 -7.13
N PHE A 58 -16.77 -4.46 -7.00
CA PHE A 58 -17.32 -4.94 -5.74
C PHE A 58 -17.52 -6.46 -5.81
N ALA A 59 -16.95 -7.17 -4.85
CA ALA A 59 -17.27 -8.55 -4.54
C ALA A 59 -17.84 -8.63 -3.12
N PHE A 60 -18.76 -9.55 -2.91
CA PHE A 60 -19.48 -9.70 -1.65
C PHE A 60 -19.26 -11.10 -1.07
N TYR A 61 -19.34 -11.23 0.25
CA TYR A 61 -19.40 -12.54 0.89
C TYR A 61 -20.74 -13.22 0.54
N PRO A 62 -20.71 -14.53 0.23
CA PRO A 62 -21.93 -15.30 0.08
C PRO A 62 -22.66 -15.39 1.43
N THR A 63 -23.99 -15.45 1.41
CA THR A 63 -24.77 -15.77 2.61
C THR A 63 -24.77 -17.26 2.86
N HIS A 64 -24.87 -17.64 4.14
CA HIS A 64 -24.92 -19.05 4.55
C HIS A 64 -26.23 -19.75 4.16
N ASP A 65 -27.31 -19.00 3.91
CA ASP A 65 -28.67 -19.54 3.78
C ASP A 65 -29.14 -19.76 2.33
N GLY A 66 -28.27 -19.53 1.33
CA GLY A 66 -28.57 -19.83 -0.08
C GLY A 66 -29.73 -19.02 -0.69
N ASP A 67 -30.22 -18.02 0.02
CA ASP A 67 -31.36 -17.15 -0.34
C ASP A 67 -31.01 -16.07 -1.39
N GLY A 68 -29.77 -16.05 -1.88
CA GLY A 68 -29.27 -15.06 -2.83
C GLY A 68 -28.98 -13.69 -2.21
N THR A 69 -29.11 -13.52 -0.89
CA THR A 69 -28.73 -12.27 -0.21
C THR A 69 -27.20 -12.20 -0.05
N ARG A 70 -26.65 -11.00 0.23
CA ARG A 70 -25.20 -10.74 0.30
C ARG A 70 -24.82 -10.40 1.74
N ALA A 71 -23.79 -11.07 2.29
CA ALA A 71 -23.45 -10.99 3.71
C ALA A 71 -22.52 -9.81 4.08
N GLY A 72 -22.02 -9.07 3.09
CA GLY A 72 -21.11 -7.94 3.29
C GLY A 72 -20.18 -7.72 2.10
N VAL A 73 -19.58 -6.53 1.98
CA VAL A 73 -18.49 -6.31 1.01
C VAL A 73 -17.27 -7.13 1.42
N ARG A 74 -16.78 -7.95 0.49
CA ARG A 74 -15.56 -8.76 0.63
C ARG A 74 -14.35 -8.03 0.07
N GLU A 75 -14.50 -7.44 -1.10
CA GLU A 75 -13.46 -6.75 -1.85
C GLU A 75 -14.09 -5.64 -2.67
N GLN A 76 -13.42 -4.50 -2.78
CA GLN A 76 -13.87 -3.39 -3.61
C GLN A 76 -12.68 -2.57 -4.06
N ASN A 77 -12.73 -1.97 -5.25
CA ASN A 77 -11.67 -1.06 -5.74
C ASN A 77 -11.93 0.40 -5.37
N HIS A 78 -13.20 0.78 -5.30
CA HIS A 78 -13.65 2.14 -5.02
C HIS A 78 -14.79 2.08 -4.02
N LEU A 79 -15.04 3.19 -3.32
CA LEU A 79 -16.30 3.38 -2.63
C LEU A 79 -17.46 3.42 -3.64
N SER A 80 -18.68 3.13 -3.18
CA SER A 80 -19.85 3.26 -4.05
C SER A 80 -20.08 4.73 -4.46
N PRO A 81 -20.85 4.99 -5.54
CA PRO A 81 -21.27 6.34 -5.89
C PRO A 81 -21.92 7.06 -4.71
N HIS A 82 -22.76 6.35 -3.95
CA HIS A 82 -23.48 6.91 -2.81
C HIS A 82 -22.55 7.30 -1.65
N ALA A 83 -21.66 6.39 -1.23
CA ALA A 83 -20.70 6.68 -0.17
C ALA A 83 -19.75 7.82 -0.56
N SER A 84 -19.34 7.87 -1.82
CA SER A 84 -18.47 8.92 -2.37
C SER A 84 -19.16 10.27 -2.38
N ALA A 85 -20.41 10.35 -2.85
CA ALA A 85 -21.21 11.56 -2.80
C ALA A 85 -21.38 12.06 -1.35
N GLY A 86 -21.68 11.15 -0.41
CA GLY A 86 -21.78 11.50 1.02
C GLY A 86 -20.50 12.11 1.60
N ILE A 87 -19.32 11.64 1.17
CA ILE A 87 -18.03 12.23 1.54
C ILE A 87 -17.87 13.64 0.93
N LEU A 88 -18.11 13.79 -0.37
CA LEU A 88 -17.93 15.03 -1.10
C LEU A 88 -18.88 16.13 -0.58
N GLU A 89 -20.13 15.77 -0.33
CA GLU A 89 -21.17 16.69 0.13
C GLU A 89 -21.09 16.92 1.65
N GLY A 90 -20.75 15.90 2.43
CA GLY A 90 -20.69 16.01 3.90
C GLY A 90 -19.39 16.63 4.40
N LEU A 91 -18.26 15.98 4.14
CA LEU A 91 -16.96 16.43 4.66
C LEU A 91 -16.51 17.72 3.99
N PHE A 92 -16.53 17.76 2.65
CA PHE A 92 -16.11 18.95 1.93
C PHE A 92 -17.23 19.99 1.79
N GLY A 93 -18.50 19.64 2.02
CA GLY A 93 -19.58 20.63 1.92
C GLY A 93 -19.86 21.08 0.49
N LEU A 94 -19.48 20.27 -0.51
CA LEU A 94 -19.64 20.62 -1.91
C LEU A 94 -21.09 20.44 -2.36
N SER A 95 -21.57 21.28 -3.25
CA SER A 95 -22.92 21.21 -3.80
C SER A 95 -23.02 21.91 -5.15
N GLY A 96 -23.79 21.35 -6.09
CA GLY A 96 -24.15 22.03 -7.33
C GLY A 96 -25.04 23.27 -7.13
N ASN A 97 -25.69 23.37 -5.96
CA ASN A 97 -26.62 24.47 -5.66
C ASN A 97 -25.87 25.80 -5.42
N VAL A 98 -26.10 26.78 -6.29
CA VAL A 98 -25.53 28.14 -6.18
C VAL A 98 -26.01 28.91 -4.96
N ALA A 99 -27.18 28.57 -4.41
CA ALA A 99 -27.75 29.19 -3.22
C ALA A 99 -27.24 28.58 -1.91
N ALA A 100 -26.49 27.46 -1.99
CA ALA A 100 -25.83 26.89 -0.81
C ALA A 100 -24.73 27.83 -0.29
N PRO A 101 -24.34 27.73 1.00
CA PRO A 101 -23.21 28.47 1.54
C PRO A 101 -21.94 28.31 0.68
N ALA A 102 -21.14 29.37 0.59
CA ALA A 102 -19.99 29.46 -0.33
C ALA A 102 -20.34 29.13 -1.81
N ARG A 103 -21.60 29.37 -2.23
CA ARG A 103 -22.13 29.02 -3.56
C ARG A 103 -21.99 27.54 -3.91
N GLY A 104 -21.93 26.67 -2.89
CA GLY A 104 -21.72 25.23 -3.06
C GLY A 104 -20.27 24.82 -3.34
N MET A 105 -19.31 25.75 -3.35
CA MET A 105 -17.90 25.47 -3.62
C MET A 105 -17.18 24.70 -2.51
N GLY A 106 -17.84 24.52 -1.36
CA GLY A 106 -17.34 23.73 -0.24
C GLY A 106 -16.06 24.28 0.39
N ARG A 107 -15.48 23.46 1.27
CA ARG A 107 -14.21 23.68 1.96
C ARG A 107 -13.04 23.40 1.02
N PRO A 108 -11.97 24.20 1.05
CA PRO A 108 -10.74 23.85 0.35
C PRO A 108 -10.16 22.57 0.95
N GLY A 109 -9.66 21.68 0.10
CA GLY A 109 -9.19 20.40 0.57
C GLY A 109 -8.61 19.49 -0.49
N LEU A 110 -8.13 18.35 -0.02
CA LEU A 110 -7.48 17.31 -0.80
C LEU A 110 -7.85 15.94 -0.25
N VAL A 111 -8.13 15.00 -1.14
CA VAL A 111 -8.28 13.58 -0.81
C VAL A 111 -7.00 12.85 -1.17
N LEU A 112 -6.46 12.09 -0.23
CA LEU A 112 -5.32 11.21 -0.43
C LEU A 112 -5.74 9.79 -0.14
N THR A 113 -5.44 8.90 -1.08
CA THR A 113 -5.86 7.51 -0.99
C THR A 113 -4.80 6.55 -1.54
N GLY A 114 -4.99 5.25 -1.29
CA GLY A 114 -4.19 4.18 -1.85
C GLY A 114 -5.07 3.20 -2.61
N HIS A 115 -4.78 1.89 -2.48
CA HIS A 115 -5.56 0.77 -3.02
C HIS A 115 -5.51 0.57 -4.54
N ASP A 116 -5.23 1.61 -5.33
CA ASP A 116 -5.02 1.48 -6.78
C ASP A 116 -3.61 0.97 -7.10
N HIS A 117 -3.53 0.04 -8.04
CA HIS A 117 -2.29 -0.60 -8.45
C HIS A 117 -1.35 0.38 -9.14
N GLU A 118 -1.85 1.25 -10.00
CA GLU A 118 -1.05 2.14 -10.85
C GLU A 118 -1.01 3.58 -10.34
N GLY A 119 -1.91 3.91 -9.42
CA GLY A 119 -2.13 5.27 -8.93
C GLY A 119 -2.98 6.08 -9.89
N CYS A 120 -3.67 7.08 -9.33
CA CYS A 120 -4.53 7.94 -10.12
C CYS A 120 -4.73 9.32 -9.50
N ASP A 121 -4.51 10.37 -10.29
CA ASP A 121 -4.77 11.76 -9.93
C ASP A 121 -5.99 12.27 -10.70
N VAL A 122 -7.04 12.64 -9.96
CA VAL A 122 -8.32 13.07 -10.51
C VAL A 122 -8.87 14.27 -9.77
N VAL A 123 -9.79 14.96 -10.44
CA VAL A 123 -10.64 15.98 -9.84
C VAL A 123 -12.07 15.47 -9.88
N HIS A 124 -12.67 15.34 -8.70
CA HIS A 124 -14.10 15.12 -8.54
C HIS A 124 -14.81 16.45 -8.70
N TYR A 125 -15.89 16.47 -9.46
CA TYR A 125 -16.68 17.65 -9.71
C TYR A 125 -18.16 17.31 -9.89
N ARG A 126 -19.00 18.32 -9.68
CA ARG A 126 -20.43 18.21 -9.90
C ARG A 126 -20.95 19.40 -10.72
N PRO A 127 -21.43 19.19 -11.95
CA PRO A 127 -22.08 20.24 -12.72
C PRO A 127 -23.24 20.88 -11.95
N ARG A 128 -23.55 22.15 -12.26
CA ARG A 128 -24.63 22.89 -11.59
C ARG A 128 -26.03 22.62 -12.15
N GLU A 129 -26.16 21.62 -13.02
CA GLU A 129 -27.44 21.22 -13.61
C GLU A 129 -28.27 20.40 -12.61
N ASP A 130 -29.59 20.57 -12.65
CA ASP A 130 -30.48 19.78 -11.82
C ASP A 130 -30.40 18.30 -12.20
N GLY A 131 -30.23 17.44 -11.19
CA GLY A 131 -30.04 16.00 -11.40
C GLY A 131 -28.61 15.60 -11.81
N ALA A 132 -27.67 16.54 -11.94
CA ALA A 132 -26.28 16.19 -12.21
C ALA A 132 -25.68 15.31 -11.11
N GLU A 133 -25.01 14.24 -11.51
CA GLU A 133 -24.27 13.35 -10.63
C GLU A 133 -22.81 13.77 -10.47
N TRP A 134 -22.15 13.22 -9.46
CA TRP A 134 -20.72 13.38 -9.25
C TRP A 134 -19.94 12.65 -10.34
N SER A 135 -18.97 13.35 -10.94
CA SER A 135 -18.08 12.79 -11.94
C SER A 135 -16.62 13.09 -11.60
N ALA A 136 -15.70 12.35 -12.21
CA ALA A 136 -14.27 12.50 -12.02
C ALA A 136 -13.54 12.52 -13.36
N VAL A 137 -12.64 13.49 -13.52
CA VAL A 137 -11.74 13.60 -14.67
C VAL A 137 -10.29 13.55 -14.20
N ARG A 138 -9.40 13.04 -15.05
CA ARG A 138 -7.95 13.09 -14.80
C ARG A 138 -7.50 14.53 -14.62
N THR A 139 -6.66 14.77 -13.61
CA THR A 139 -6.03 16.07 -13.42
C THR A 139 -5.11 16.36 -14.62
N PRO A 140 -5.26 17.48 -15.33
CA PRO A 140 -4.42 17.80 -16.48
C PRO A 140 -2.97 18.07 -16.04
N VAL A 141 -2.00 17.46 -16.73
CA VAL A 141 -0.58 17.65 -16.45
C VAL A 141 -0.16 19.05 -16.91
N GLY A 142 0.21 19.93 -15.97
CA GLY A 142 0.62 21.30 -16.27
C GLY A 142 -0.49 22.18 -16.86
N GLY A 143 -1.74 21.74 -16.79
CA GLY A 143 -2.91 22.45 -17.31
C GLY A 143 -3.81 22.97 -16.20
N ASP A 144 -4.72 23.86 -16.59
CA ASP A 144 -5.70 24.43 -15.69
C ASP A 144 -6.94 23.53 -15.56
N VAL A 145 -7.24 23.11 -14.33
CA VAL A 145 -8.45 22.35 -13.99
C VAL A 145 -9.71 23.18 -14.27
N GLY A 146 -9.63 24.51 -14.13
CA GLY A 146 -10.65 25.49 -14.49
C GLY A 146 -11.10 25.36 -15.93
N ALA A 147 -10.15 25.25 -16.86
CA ALA A 147 -10.42 25.09 -18.27
C ALA A 147 -11.12 23.77 -18.64
N VAL A 148 -10.88 22.68 -17.88
CA VAL A 148 -11.46 21.35 -18.16
C VAL A 148 -12.84 21.19 -17.54
N VAL A 149 -13.00 21.62 -16.30
CA VAL A 149 -14.20 21.37 -15.49
C VAL A 149 -15.14 22.58 -15.43
N GLY A 150 -14.62 23.78 -15.69
CA GLY A 150 -15.29 25.06 -15.44
C GLY A 150 -14.80 25.72 -14.16
N GLU A 151 -14.70 27.06 -14.15
CA GLU A 151 -14.22 27.82 -12.99
C GLU A 151 -15.22 27.84 -11.83
N ASP A 152 -16.50 28.01 -12.15
CA ASP A 152 -17.58 28.09 -11.16
C ASP A 152 -18.26 26.73 -10.97
N VAL A 153 -17.46 25.66 -10.86
CA VAL A 153 -17.95 24.29 -10.64
C VAL A 153 -17.35 23.73 -9.35
N PRO A 154 -18.17 23.23 -8.42
CA PRO A 154 -17.70 22.66 -7.16
C PRO A 154 -16.84 21.43 -7.44
N ARG A 155 -15.64 21.40 -6.84
CA ARG A 155 -14.65 20.36 -7.12
C ARG A 155 -13.69 20.11 -5.97
N VAL A 156 -13.12 18.92 -5.93
CA VAL A 156 -12.02 18.55 -5.02
C VAL A 156 -11.08 17.57 -5.72
N ARG A 157 -9.78 17.72 -5.49
CA ARG A 157 -8.75 16.83 -6.03
C ARG A 157 -8.62 15.58 -5.16
N GLU A 158 -8.52 14.43 -5.79
CA GLU A 158 -8.13 13.17 -5.18
C GLU A 158 -6.84 12.65 -5.82
N VAL A 159 -5.85 12.37 -4.98
CA VAL A 159 -4.62 11.69 -5.41
C VAL A 159 -4.58 10.31 -4.79
N THR A 160 -4.70 9.31 -5.65
CA THR A 160 -4.46 7.91 -5.33
C THR A 160 -2.99 7.57 -5.58
N LEU A 161 -2.27 7.20 -4.53
CA LEU A 161 -0.89 6.78 -4.64
C LEU A 161 -0.80 5.38 -5.25
N ARG A 162 0.20 5.21 -6.11
CA ARG A 162 0.55 3.92 -6.71
C ARG A 162 0.94 2.91 -5.64
N SER A 163 0.37 1.72 -5.72
CA SER A 163 0.60 0.65 -4.75
C SER A 163 2.07 0.30 -4.58
N MET A 164 2.47 0.09 -3.32
CA MET A 164 3.79 -0.45 -2.94
C MET A 164 3.92 -1.95 -3.14
N MET A 165 2.85 -2.63 -3.59
CA MET A 165 2.90 -4.07 -3.79
C MET A 165 3.71 -4.46 -5.04
N GLY A 166 4.64 -5.39 -4.85
CA GLY A 166 5.28 -6.24 -5.86
C GLY A 166 5.76 -5.51 -7.13
N GLU A 167 4.95 -5.62 -8.18
CA GLU A 167 5.29 -5.18 -9.53
C GLU A 167 5.00 -3.70 -9.80
N PHE A 168 4.27 -3.02 -8.91
CA PHE A 168 3.83 -1.65 -9.13
C PHE A 168 4.87 -0.61 -8.69
N GLY A 169 6.06 -1.03 -8.27
CA GLY A 169 7.18 -0.15 -7.94
C GLY A 169 7.00 0.70 -6.68
N GLY A 170 5.77 0.95 -6.21
CA GLY A 170 5.50 1.74 -5.02
C GLY A 170 5.79 3.23 -5.19
N HIS A 171 4.89 4.08 -4.76
CA HIS A 171 5.16 5.51 -4.69
C HIS A 171 5.00 6.01 -3.25
N ALA A 172 6.00 6.77 -2.78
CA ALA A 172 5.86 7.61 -1.61
C ALA A 172 5.25 8.94 -2.03
N GLY A 173 4.12 9.31 -1.43
CA GLY A 173 3.50 10.61 -1.60
C GLY A 173 4.00 11.61 -0.55
N PHE A 174 4.43 12.78 -0.99
CA PHE A 174 4.78 13.92 -0.15
C PHE A 174 3.73 15.01 -0.33
N VAL A 175 3.19 15.48 0.79
CA VAL A 175 2.15 16.50 0.81
C VAL A 175 2.74 17.73 1.48
N SER A 176 2.79 18.82 0.72
CA SER A 176 3.23 20.12 1.22
C SER A 176 2.01 21.03 1.28
N ALA A 177 1.76 21.62 2.44
CA ALA A 177 0.68 22.58 2.64
C ALA A 177 1.23 23.84 3.30
N TRP A 178 0.91 25.00 2.75
CA TRP A 178 1.27 26.30 3.30
C TRP A 178 0.13 27.29 3.11
N PHE A 179 0.09 28.30 3.97
CA PHE A 179 -0.93 29.33 3.95
C PHE A 179 -0.44 30.53 3.12
N GLU A 180 -1.20 30.91 2.09
CA GLU A 180 -0.95 32.14 1.32
C GLU A 180 -1.71 33.29 1.97
N GLU A 181 -1.02 34.11 2.77
CA GLU A 181 -1.63 35.23 3.51
C GLU A 181 -2.35 36.23 2.59
N ASP A 182 -1.76 36.55 1.43
CA ASP A 182 -2.34 37.49 0.46
C ASP A 182 -3.72 37.05 -0.06
N LYS A 183 -3.95 35.73 -0.15
CA LYS A 183 -5.22 35.16 -0.61
C LYS A 183 -6.11 34.71 0.54
N GLY A 184 -5.56 34.56 1.74
CA GLY A 184 -6.25 34.01 2.90
C GLY A 184 -6.61 32.53 2.74
N GLU A 185 -5.87 31.78 1.92
CA GLU A 185 -6.19 30.41 1.53
C GLU A 185 -4.99 29.46 1.68
N TRP A 186 -5.28 28.19 1.97
CA TRP A 186 -4.27 27.13 1.96
C TRP A 186 -3.96 26.68 0.53
N ARG A 187 -2.67 26.56 0.22
CA ARG A 187 -2.17 25.85 -0.96
C ARG A 187 -1.70 24.47 -0.55
N VAL A 188 -1.96 23.50 -1.41
CA VAL A 188 -1.51 22.12 -1.21
C VAL A 188 -0.92 21.59 -2.50
N GLU A 189 0.28 21.03 -2.39
CA GLU A 189 0.96 20.33 -3.46
C GLU A 189 1.26 18.90 -3.05
N VAL A 190 1.14 18.00 -4.04
CA VAL A 190 1.45 16.58 -3.89
C VAL A 190 2.55 16.24 -4.86
N ALA A 191 3.67 15.75 -4.34
CA ALA A 191 4.75 15.17 -5.10
C ALA A 191 4.81 13.66 -4.84
N THR A 192 5.14 12.88 -5.86
CA THR A 192 5.33 11.44 -5.70
C THR A 192 6.76 11.06 -6.06
N CYS A 193 7.33 10.14 -5.28
CA CYS A 193 8.63 9.56 -5.55
C CYS A 193 8.47 8.05 -5.65
N GLY A 194 8.94 7.47 -6.76
CA GLY A 194 8.97 6.02 -6.92
C GLY A 194 9.91 5.39 -5.90
N PHE A 195 9.44 4.38 -5.19
CA PHE A 195 10.31 3.46 -4.47
C PHE A 195 11.07 2.66 -5.53
N ALA A 196 12.40 2.64 -5.46
CA ALA A 196 13.17 1.76 -6.33
C ALA A 196 12.91 0.30 -5.93
N VAL A 197 12.90 -0.61 -6.90
CA VAL A 197 12.89 -2.06 -6.65
C VAL A 197 14.01 -2.39 -5.66
N GLN A 198 13.64 -2.85 -4.45
CA GLN A 198 14.61 -3.12 -3.40
C GLN A 198 15.38 -4.41 -3.72
N HIS A 199 16.43 -4.30 -4.53
CA HIS A 199 17.41 -5.38 -4.77
C HIS A 199 18.09 -5.87 -3.48
N TRP A 200 17.90 -5.16 -2.36
CA TRP A 200 18.34 -5.60 -1.03
C TRP A 200 17.85 -6.97 -0.62
N TRP A 201 16.60 -7.32 -0.91
CA TRP A 201 16.11 -8.66 -0.61
C TRP A 201 16.93 -9.73 -1.36
N TRP A 202 17.13 -9.55 -2.67
CA TRP A 202 17.95 -10.43 -3.49
C TRP A 202 19.42 -10.44 -3.06
N ALA A 203 19.97 -9.30 -2.69
CA ALA A 203 21.35 -9.18 -2.22
C ALA A 203 21.58 -9.97 -0.92
N VAL A 204 20.63 -9.92 0.03
CA VAL A 204 20.68 -10.73 1.25
C VAL A 204 20.64 -12.22 0.92
N HIS A 205 19.72 -12.66 0.06
CA HIS A 205 19.64 -14.08 -0.32
C HIS A 205 20.89 -14.59 -1.03
N VAL A 206 21.47 -13.78 -1.93
CA VAL A 206 22.73 -14.13 -2.60
C VAL A 206 23.88 -14.21 -1.58
N LEU A 207 23.96 -13.27 -0.64
CA LEU A 207 24.98 -13.27 0.40
C LEU A 207 24.85 -14.47 1.34
N ASP A 208 23.62 -14.84 1.72
CA ASP A 208 23.34 -16.01 2.55
C ASP A 208 23.74 -17.30 1.83
N LEU A 209 23.39 -17.44 0.54
CA LEU A 209 23.80 -18.58 -0.28
C LEU A 209 25.33 -18.70 -0.40
N VAL A 210 26.03 -17.58 -0.61
CA VAL A 210 27.51 -17.56 -0.66
C VAL A 210 28.10 -17.97 0.69
N THR A 211 27.58 -17.43 1.79
CA THR A 211 28.05 -17.72 3.15
C THR A 211 27.85 -19.21 3.48
N LEU A 212 26.69 -19.76 3.13
CA LEU A 212 26.38 -21.17 3.33
C LEU A 212 27.27 -22.07 2.48
N GLY A 213 27.54 -21.68 1.22
CA GLY A 213 28.48 -22.37 0.34
C GLY A 213 29.92 -22.40 0.90
N VAL A 214 30.42 -21.27 1.40
CA VAL A 214 31.75 -21.18 2.03
C VAL A 214 31.82 -22.06 3.29
N ALA A 215 30.78 -22.04 4.14
CA ALA A 215 30.72 -22.87 5.33
C ALA A 215 30.75 -24.37 5.00
N VAL A 216 30.04 -24.80 3.96
CA VAL A 216 30.04 -26.19 3.48
C VAL A 216 31.43 -26.58 2.96
N VAL A 217 32.08 -25.76 2.14
CA VAL A 217 33.44 -26.04 1.63
C VAL A 217 34.45 -26.12 2.77
N ALA A 218 34.40 -25.19 3.72
CA ALA A 218 35.27 -25.22 4.90
C ALA A 218 35.03 -26.46 5.77
N GLY A 219 33.76 -26.85 5.95
CA GLY A 219 33.37 -28.08 6.65
C GLY A 219 33.91 -29.33 5.96
N MET A 220 33.76 -29.44 4.64
CA MET A 220 34.32 -30.54 3.84
C MET A 220 35.84 -30.59 3.91
N ALA A 221 36.54 -29.46 3.80
CA ALA A 221 37.99 -29.39 3.91
C ALA A 221 38.47 -29.89 5.28
N LYS A 222 37.82 -29.47 6.38
CA LYS A 222 38.16 -29.96 7.73
C LYS A 222 37.87 -31.45 7.91
N ALA A 223 36.76 -31.94 7.36
CA ALA A 223 36.45 -33.37 7.40
C ALA A 223 37.52 -34.19 6.65
N TRP A 224 37.94 -33.72 5.47
CA TRP A 224 38.98 -34.34 4.66
C TRP A 224 40.34 -34.35 5.37
N GLU A 225 40.75 -33.23 5.97
CA GLU A 225 41.95 -33.17 6.80
C GLU A 225 41.88 -34.12 8.01
N GLY A 226 40.69 -34.27 8.60
CA GLY A 226 40.42 -35.22 9.68
C GLY A 226 40.69 -36.66 9.27
N VAL A 227 40.19 -37.08 8.09
CA VAL A 227 40.39 -38.41 7.52
C VAL A 227 41.87 -38.68 7.21
N LEU A 228 42.57 -37.74 6.57
CA LEU A 228 44.00 -37.90 6.28
C LEU A 228 44.85 -37.99 7.55
N ARG A 229 44.44 -37.32 8.63
CA ARG A 229 45.12 -37.41 9.94
C ARG A 229 44.91 -38.77 10.60
N THR A 230 43.70 -39.34 10.57
CA THR A 230 43.44 -40.67 11.12
C THR A 230 44.17 -41.76 10.34
N GLU A 231 44.24 -41.65 9.01
CA GLU A 231 45.03 -42.58 8.18
C GLU A 231 46.53 -42.54 8.54
N LYS A 232 47.13 -41.34 8.64
CA LYS A 232 48.54 -41.19 9.04
C LYS A 232 48.84 -41.72 10.45
N VAL A 233 47.91 -41.57 11.39
CA VAL A 233 48.06 -42.13 12.76
C VAL A 233 47.92 -43.66 12.73
N GLY A 234 47.02 -44.21 11.91
CA GLY A 234 46.87 -45.64 11.70
C GLY A 234 48.12 -46.29 11.10
N GLU A 235 48.71 -45.65 10.08
CA GLU A 235 49.93 -46.11 9.41
C GLU A 235 51.15 -46.09 10.35
N LYS A 236 51.28 -45.02 11.15
CA LYS A 236 52.35 -44.89 12.16
C LYS A 236 52.24 -45.93 13.29
N ASN A 237 51.02 -46.29 13.70
CA ASN A 237 50.78 -47.36 14.68
C ASN A 237 51.05 -48.76 14.10
N ARG A 238 50.77 -48.98 12.81
CA ARG A 238 51.03 -50.26 12.11
C ARG A 238 52.54 -50.50 11.93
N GLY A 239 53.28 -49.47 11.53
CA GLY A 239 54.75 -49.53 11.45
C GLY A 239 55.47 -49.67 12.80
N LYS A 240 54.80 -49.31 13.91
CA LYS A 240 55.33 -49.56 15.27
C LYS A 240 55.13 -51.02 15.71
N LYS A 241 53.99 -51.64 15.35
CA LYS A 241 53.74 -53.08 15.59
C LYS A 241 54.66 -53.98 14.75
N ASP A 242 54.97 -53.62 13.51
CA ASP A 242 55.85 -54.43 12.64
C ASP A 242 57.33 -54.38 13.07
N LYS A 243 57.75 -53.37 13.82
CA LYS A 243 59.09 -53.30 14.43
C LYS A 243 59.23 -54.10 15.72
N GLU A 244 58.13 -54.50 16.35
CA GLU A 244 58.13 -55.30 17.57
C GLU A 244 58.12 -56.82 17.30
N VAL A 245 57.97 -57.24 16.03
CA VAL A 245 57.88 -58.65 15.64
C VAL A 245 58.88 -58.98 14.53
N LYS A 246 60.13 -59.33 14.89
CA LYS A 246 61.03 -60.27 14.17
C LYS A 246 62.29 -60.61 15.00
N PRO A 247 62.94 -61.77 14.79
CA PRO A 247 63.00 -62.81 15.81
C PRO A 247 64.43 -63.16 16.27
N GLY A 248 64.60 -63.42 17.55
CA GLY A 248 65.80 -64.05 18.11
C GLY A 248 65.59 -65.55 18.33
N SER A 249 65.69 -66.35 17.26
CA SER A 249 65.88 -67.79 17.37
C SER A 249 67.33 -68.08 17.77
N LYS A 250 67.56 -68.87 18.83
CA LYS A 250 68.61 -69.90 18.86
C LYS A 250 68.42 -70.88 20.02
N GLN A 251 67.85 -72.00 19.62
CA GLN A 251 68.01 -73.36 20.16
C GLN A 251 69.49 -73.70 20.44
N LYS A 252 69.76 -74.40 21.56
CA LYS A 252 70.70 -75.53 21.62
C LYS A 252 70.54 -76.34 22.90
N ASP A 253 70.32 -77.63 22.67
CA ASP A 253 70.26 -78.75 23.61
C ASP A 253 71.62 -79.01 24.29
N GLY A 254 71.61 -79.70 25.43
CA GLY A 254 72.75 -80.50 25.88
C GLY A 254 72.95 -80.66 27.38
N SER A 255 72.56 -81.85 27.87
CA SER A 255 72.88 -82.54 29.14
C SER A 255 72.26 -82.08 30.46
#